data_AF-A0A0F9QIG9-F1
#
_entry.id   AF-A0A0F9QIG9-F1
#
_cell.length_a   1.000
_cell.length_b   1.000
_cell.length_c   1.000
_cell.angle_alpha   90.00
_cell.angle_beta   90.00
_cell.angle_gamma   90.00
#
_symmetry.space_group_name_H-M   'P 1'
#
loop_
_entity.id
_entity.type
_entity.pdbx_description
1 polymer ?
#
loop_
_entity_poly.entity_id
_entity_poly.type
_entity_poly.pdbx_seq_one_letter_code
_entity_poly.pdbx_strand_id
1 'polypeptide(L)'
;MSTTKYGTREFTVDGELVVCDLDNDFLIDDIDDGMAKAPGRIAFFGQAYAASIEEEARVTAHYRHWKAKLGQAITEDDPKLAQTKVTQRIEATPDFLTHKEAQARALRNVESLRLIVEAFKAQASLLQSKGANARAALQVEGLSTKLDAGGGPATREEGAANTEKARAATRRTRQRAQDK
;
A
#
# COMPACT_ATOMS: atom_id res chain seq x y z
N MET A 1 -2.63 -15.99 30.06
CA MET A 1 -2.69 -14.61 29.53
C MET A 1 -3.96 -14.51 28.70
N SER A 2 -4.84 -13.55 28.97
CA SER A 2 -6.04 -13.32 28.15
C SER A 2 -5.60 -12.84 26.77
N THR A 3 -5.72 -13.69 25.75
CA THR A 3 -5.52 -13.31 24.36
C THR A 3 -6.68 -12.42 23.93
N THR A 4 -6.48 -11.11 23.96
CA THR A 4 -7.42 -10.17 23.34
C THR A 4 -7.52 -10.52 21.86
N LYS A 5 -8.70 -10.96 21.41
CA LYS A 5 -8.99 -11.18 19.99
C LYS A 5 -9.34 -9.84 19.34
N TYR A 6 -8.60 -9.46 18.32
CA TYR A 6 -8.82 -8.25 17.54
C TYR A 6 -9.84 -8.47 16.42
N GLY A 7 -10.03 -9.73 16.00
CA GLY A 7 -11.04 -10.17 15.05
C GLY A 7 -10.78 -9.75 13.60
N THR A 8 -11.76 -10.06 12.75
CA THR A 8 -11.73 -9.73 11.32
C THR A 8 -12.19 -8.30 11.08
N ARG A 9 -11.48 -7.61 10.17
CA ARG A 9 -11.86 -6.30 9.65
C ARG A 9 -12.20 -6.40 8.17
N GLU A 10 -13.33 -5.79 7.83
CA GLU A 10 -13.85 -5.74 6.47
C GLU A 10 -13.85 -4.29 5.97
N PHE A 11 -13.33 -4.12 4.76
CA PHE A 11 -13.30 -2.85 4.04
C PHE A 11 -13.97 -3.07 2.69
N THR A 12 -14.87 -2.18 2.31
CA THR A 12 -15.34 -2.12 0.93
C THR A 12 -14.56 -1.03 0.24
N VAL A 13 -13.82 -1.38 -0.81
CA VAL A 13 -13.01 -0.45 -1.60
C VAL A 13 -13.35 -0.64 -3.07
N ASP A 14 -13.82 0.41 -3.74
CA ASP A 14 -14.28 0.38 -5.14
C ASP A 14 -15.28 -0.76 -5.46
N GLY A 15 -16.12 -1.12 -4.48
CA GLY A 15 -17.09 -2.21 -4.59
C GLY A 15 -16.53 -3.61 -4.30
N GLU A 16 -15.23 -3.75 -4.08
CA GLU A 16 -14.60 -5.00 -3.69
C GLU A 16 -14.51 -5.12 -2.16
N LEU A 17 -14.74 -6.34 -1.66
CA LEU A 17 -14.59 -6.65 -0.24
C LEU A 17 -13.14 -7.06 0.05
N VAL A 18 -12.45 -6.25 0.85
CA VAL A 18 -11.12 -6.50 1.38
C VAL A 18 -11.26 -6.95 2.83
N VAL A 19 -10.82 -8.16 3.12
CA VAL A 19 -10.89 -8.77 4.45
C VAL A 19 -9.49 -8.93 5.01
N CYS A 20 -9.27 -8.46 6.24
CA CYS A 20 -8.05 -8.68 6.99
C CYS A 20 -8.38 -9.34 8.32
N ASP A 21 -7.78 -10.50 8.57
CA ASP A 21 -7.88 -11.17 9.86
C ASP A 21 -6.73 -10.69 10.75
N LEU A 22 -7.02 -9.75 11.65
CA LEU A 22 -6.00 -9.14 12.51
C LEU A 22 -5.39 -10.15 13.50
N ASP A 23 -6.08 -11.25 13.78
CA ASP A 23 -5.60 -12.28 14.70
C ASP A 23 -4.69 -13.28 14.00
N ASN A 24 -4.93 -13.59 12.72
CA ASN A 24 -4.21 -14.65 12.00
C ASN A 24 -3.22 -14.14 10.94
N ASP A 25 -3.51 -13.04 10.25
CA ASP A 25 -2.68 -12.61 9.11
C ASP A 25 -1.27 -12.14 9.54
N PHE A 26 -1.11 -11.72 10.80
CA PHE A 26 0.17 -11.26 11.36
C PHE A 26 0.93 -12.33 12.18
N LEU A 27 0.33 -13.51 12.37
CA LEU A 27 1.01 -14.61 13.06
C LEU A 27 2.17 -15.14 12.21
N ILE A 28 3.25 -15.50 12.89
CA ILE A 28 4.44 -16.11 12.27
C ILE A 28 4.62 -17.46 12.95
N ASP A 29 4.06 -18.51 12.35
CA ASP A 29 4.25 -19.88 12.81
C ASP A 29 5.54 -20.48 12.23
N ASP A 30 5.86 -20.14 10.99
CA ASP A 30 7.07 -20.53 10.29
C ASP A 30 7.71 -19.31 9.59
N ILE A 31 9.02 -19.17 9.73
CA ILE A 31 9.79 -18.07 9.14
C ILE A 31 9.80 -18.18 7.62
N ASP A 32 9.93 -19.37 7.06
CA ASP A 32 10.04 -19.57 5.60
C ASP A 32 8.70 -19.29 4.92
N ASP A 33 7.60 -19.82 5.48
CA ASP A 33 6.24 -19.52 5.03
C ASP A 33 5.91 -18.03 5.17
N GLY A 34 6.25 -17.42 6.30
CA GLY A 34 6.08 -15.98 6.52
C GLY A 34 6.84 -15.12 5.51
N MET A 35 8.11 -15.48 5.22
CA MET A 35 8.96 -14.82 4.23
C MET A 35 8.37 -14.91 2.81
N ALA A 36 7.77 -16.04 2.45
CA ALA A 36 7.14 -16.24 1.14
C ALA A 36 5.82 -15.44 1.00
N LYS A 37 5.02 -15.38 2.06
CA LYS A 37 3.69 -14.74 2.05
C LYS A 37 3.74 -13.22 2.21
N ALA A 38 4.68 -12.69 2.99
CA ALA A 38 4.71 -11.27 3.34
C ALA A 38 4.73 -10.32 2.11
N PRO A 39 5.55 -10.55 1.06
CA PRO A 39 5.53 -9.69 -0.13
C PRO A 39 4.17 -9.71 -0.85
N GLY A 40 3.52 -10.87 -0.94
CA GLY A 40 2.20 -11.01 -1.54
C GLY A 40 1.12 -10.26 -0.76
N ARG A 41 1.15 -10.32 0.58
CA ARG A 41 0.24 -9.55 1.44
C ARG A 41 0.48 -8.05 1.33
N ILE A 42 1.74 -7.60 1.31
CA ILE A 42 2.08 -6.19 1.09
C ILE A 42 1.56 -5.71 -0.27
N ALA A 43 1.71 -6.51 -1.33
CA ALA A 43 1.21 -6.16 -2.67
C ALA A 43 -0.32 -6.07 -2.69
N PHE A 44 -1.01 -7.08 -2.14
CA PHE A 44 -2.47 -7.13 -2.08
C PHE A 44 -3.06 -5.94 -1.30
N PHE A 45 -2.64 -5.73 -0.06
CA PHE A 45 -3.14 -4.62 0.75
C PHE A 45 -2.62 -3.26 0.26
N GLY A 46 -1.46 -3.23 -0.39
CA GLY A 46 -0.93 -2.03 -1.06
C GLY A 46 -1.80 -1.59 -2.24
N GLN A 47 -2.31 -2.55 -3.02
CA GLN A 47 -3.27 -2.28 -4.10
C GLN A 47 -4.60 -1.79 -3.52
N ALA A 48 -5.13 -2.47 -2.50
CA ALA A 48 -6.36 -2.04 -1.82
C ALA A 48 -6.22 -0.63 -1.23
N TYR A 49 -5.07 -0.32 -0.62
CA TYR A 49 -4.78 1.03 -0.12
C TYR A 49 -4.78 2.06 -1.25
N ALA A 50 -4.09 1.79 -2.36
CA ALA A 50 -4.08 2.70 -3.51
C ALA A 50 -5.49 2.95 -4.07
N ALA A 51 -6.30 1.90 -4.20
CA ALA A 51 -7.70 2.01 -4.63
C ALA A 51 -8.53 2.86 -3.65
N SER A 52 -8.31 2.73 -2.35
CA SER A 52 -9.04 3.52 -1.34
C SER A 52 -8.74 5.02 -1.41
N ILE A 53 -7.51 5.41 -1.81
CA ILE A 53 -7.16 6.82 -2.04
C ILE A 53 -7.95 7.37 -3.23
N GLU A 54 -8.06 6.60 -4.31
CA GLU A 54 -8.84 7.00 -5.48
C GLU A 54 -10.33 7.14 -5.13
N GLU A 55 -10.87 6.20 -4.36
CA GLU A 55 -12.25 6.26 -3.89
C GLU A 55 -12.50 7.50 -3.00
N GLU A 56 -11.62 7.81 -2.05
CA GLU A 56 -11.73 9.03 -1.24
C GLU A 56 -11.77 10.28 -2.12
N ALA A 57 -10.85 10.37 -3.08
CA ALA A 57 -10.81 11.50 -4.01
C ALA A 57 -12.10 11.62 -4.82
N ARG A 58 -12.65 10.49 -5.28
CA ARG A 58 -13.91 10.41 -6.04
C ARG A 58 -15.09 10.87 -5.18
N VAL A 59 -15.25 10.33 -3.97
CA VAL A 59 -16.32 10.70 -3.03
C VAL A 59 -16.23 12.19 -2.66
N THR A 60 -15.03 12.69 -2.40
CA THR A 60 -14.80 14.11 -2.10
C THR A 60 -15.13 15.00 -3.31
N ALA A 61 -14.79 14.59 -4.53
CA ALA A 61 -15.16 15.31 -5.74
C ALA A 61 -16.69 15.33 -5.95
N HIS A 62 -17.37 14.20 -5.74
CA HIS A 62 -18.83 14.12 -5.81
C HIS A 62 -19.52 15.04 -4.80
N TYR A 63 -19.07 15.05 -3.55
CA TYR A 63 -19.59 15.96 -2.53
C TYR A 63 -19.40 17.43 -2.92
N ARG A 64 -18.20 17.80 -3.42
CA ARG A 64 -17.92 19.18 -3.85
C ARG A 64 -18.81 19.60 -5.02
N HIS A 65 -18.99 18.70 -5.99
CA HIS A 65 -19.88 18.94 -7.14
C HIS A 65 -21.33 19.11 -6.72
N TRP A 66 -21.84 18.22 -5.86
CA TRP A 66 -23.19 18.33 -5.29
C TRP A 66 -23.37 19.64 -4.53
N LYS A 67 -22.44 19.99 -3.64
CA LYS A 67 -22.46 21.25 -2.87
C LYS A 67 -22.47 22.46 -3.78
N ALA A 68 -21.66 22.46 -4.85
CA ALA A 68 -21.60 23.56 -5.81
C ALA A 68 -22.91 23.72 -6.58
N LYS A 69 -23.49 22.62 -7.08
CA LYS A 69 -24.78 22.62 -7.78
C LYS A 69 -25.92 23.14 -6.90
N LEU A 70 -26.01 22.64 -5.66
CA LEU A 70 -27.04 23.06 -4.74
C LEU A 70 -26.85 24.53 -4.30
N GLY A 71 -25.61 24.94 -4.06
CA GLY A 71 -25.28 26.33 -3.76
C GLY A 71 -25.62 27.28 -4.90
N GLN A 72 -25.36 26.88 -6.14
CA GLN A 72 -25.77 27.64 -7.32
C GLN A 72 -27.29 27.78 -7.39
N ALA A 73 -28.04 26.69 -7.24
CA ALA A 73 -29.51 26.72 -7.28
C ALA A 73 -30.11 27.62 -6.20
N ILE A 74 -29.56 27.60 -4.98
CA ILE A 74 -30.00 28.48 -3.88
C ILE A 74 -29.70 29.95 -4.19
N THR A 75 -28.53 30.25 -4.75
CA THR A 75 -28.14 31.63 -5.11
C THR A 75 -28.93 32.15 -6.31
N GLU A 76 -29.29 31.29 -7.26
CA GLU A 76 -30.17 31.67 -8.38
C GLU A 76 -31.59 32.01 -7.90
N ASP A 77 -32.10 31.32 -6.88
CA ASP A 77 -33.40 31.58 -6.24
C ASP A 77 -33.39 32.86 -5.38
N ASP A 78 -32.32 33.10 -4.61
CA ASP A 78 -32.13 34.33 -3.83
C ASP A 78 -30.70 34.91 -4.00
N PRO A 79 -30.48 35.76 -5.03
CA PRO A 79 -29.15 36.31 -5.34
C PRO A 79 -28.56 37.23 -4.28
N LYS A 80 -29.38 37.72 -3.34
CA LYS A 80 -28.91 38.60 -2.25
C LYS A 80 -28.61 37.83 -0.97
N LEU A 81 -28.83 36.51 -0.96
CA LEU A 81 -28.59 35.68 0.20
C LEU A 81 -27.10 35.64 0.55
N ALA A 82 -26.78 35.88 1.82
CA ALA A 82 -25.40 35.81 2.28
C ALA A 82 -24.84 34.38 2.15
N GLN A 83 -23.56 34.25 1.77
CA GLN A 83 -22.89 32.96 1.56
C GLN A 83 -22.96 32.01 2.77
N THR A 84 -22.93 32.56 3.98
CA THR A 84 -23.08 31.79 5.23
C THR A 84 -24.46 31.15 5.34
N LYS A 85 -25.52 31.83 4.88
CA LYS A 85 -26.89 31.33 4.84
C LYS A 85 -27.08 30.27 3.76
N VAL A 86 -26.46 30.44 2.59
CA VAL A 86 -26.41 29.39 1.55
C VAL A 86 -25.80 28.11 2.13
N THR A 87 -24.66 28.24 2.82
CA THR A 87 -23.98 27.08 3.45
C THR A 87 -24.86 26.40 4.50
N GLN A 88 -25.49 27.18 5.39
CA GLN A 88 -26.42 26.63 6.39
C GLN A 88 -27.59 25.87 5.75
N ARG A 89 -28.15 26.38 4.64
CA ARG A 89 -29.22 25.69 3.91
C ARG A 89 -28.75 24.38 3.29
N ILE A 90 -27.56 24.34 2.71
CA ILE A 90 -26.97 23.10 2.17
C ILE A 90 -26.76 22.07 3.28
N GLU A 91 -26.18 22.48 4.40
CA GLU A 91 -25.88 21.58 5.52
C GLU A 91 -27.14 21.09 6.26
N ALA A 92 -28.24 21.83 6.15
CA ALA A 92 -29.54 21.42 6.66
C ALA A 92 -30.29 20.42 5.76
N THR A 93 -29.76 20.09 4.57
CA THR A 93 -30.40 19.09 3.69
C THR A 93 -30.25 17.67 4.23
N PRO A 94 -31.24 16.78 4.03
CA PRO A 94 -31.15 15.38 4.46
C PRO A 94 -29.93 14.64 3.88
N ASP A 95 -29.55 14.97 2.65
CA ASP A 95 -28.45 14.30 1.93
C ASP A 95 -27.06 14.71 2.46
N PHE A 96 -26.96 15.79 3.23
CA PHE A 96 -25.67 16.27 3.75
C PHE A 96 -24.97 15.21 4.61
N LEU A 97 -25.71 14.58 5.53
CA LEU A 97 -25.14 13.54 6.39
C LEU A 97 -24.71 12.33 5.58
N THR A 98 -25.50 11.89 4.60
CA THR A 98 -25.15 10.79 3.68
C THR A 98 -23.82 11.03 2.98
N HIS A 99 -23.59 12.24 2.45
CA HIS A 99 -22.32 12.58 1.82
C HIS A 99 -21.16 12.62 2.82
N LYS A 100 -21.39 13.14 4.03
CA LYS A 100 -20.36 13.20 5.07
C LYS A 100 -19.97 11.84 5.62
N GLU A 101 -20.94 10.95 5.80
CA GLU A 101 -20.70 9.57 6.18
C GLU A 101 -19.92 8.82 5.11
N ALA A 102 -20.21 9.06 3.82
CA ALA A 102 -19.44 8.49 2.72
C ALA A 102 -17.97 8.97 2.74
N GLN A 103 -17.73 10.28 2.91
CA GLN A 103 -16.37 10.82 3.04
C GLN A 103 -15.64 10.22 4.25
N ALA A 104 -16.32 10.14 5.40
CA ALA A 104 -15.73 9.56 6.62
C ALA A 104 -15.39 8.08 6.46
N ARG A 105 -16.24 7.31 5.77
CA ARG A 105 -15.99 5.89 5.48
C ARG A 105 -14.80 5.71 4.56
N ALA A 106 -14.71 6.49 3.47
CA ALA A 106 -13.58 6.42 2.55
C ALA A 106 -12.25 6.77 3.26
N LEU A 107 -12.24 7.85 4.05
CA LEU A 107 -11.07 8.24 4.85
C LEU A 107 -10.66 7.15 5.85
N ARG A 108 -11.64 6.54 6.55
CA ARG A 108 -11.38 5.42 7.47
C ARG A 108 -10.71 4.25 6.76
N ASN A 109 -11.16 3.91 5.55
CA ASN A 109 -10.59 2.82 4.76
C ASN A 109 -9.13 3.13 4.39
N VAL A 110 -8.84 4.35 3.92
CA VAL A 110 -7.47 4.82 3.61
C VAL A 110 -6.55 4.64 4.80
N GLU A 111 -6.91 5.19 5.96
CA GLU A 111 -6.06 5.12 7.16
C GLU A 111 -5.88 3.68 7.66
N SER A 112 -6.95 2.88 7.65
CA SER A 112 -6.88 1.50 8.14
C SER A 112 -5.99 0.63 7.24
N LEU A 113 -6.14 0.75 5.91
CA LEU A 113 -5.33 0.00 4.96
C LEU A 113 -3.87 0.45 4.96
N ARG A 114 -3.61 1.75 5.15
CA ARG A 114 -2.24 2.26 5.37
C ARG A 114 -1.57 1.57 6.54
N LEU A 115 -2.26 1.51 7.69
CA LEU A 115 -1.74 0.87 8.90
C LEU A 115 -1.52 -0.64 8.71
N ILE A 116 -2.41 -1.33 8.00
CA ILE A 116 -2.26 -2.76 7.67
C ILE A 116 -1.00 -2.98 6.82
N VAL A 117 -0.79 -2.17 5.78
CA VAL A 117 0.41 -2.25 4.93
C VAL A 117 1.68 -1.96 5.74
N GLU A 118 1.67 -0.97 6.62
CA GLU A 118 2.78 -0.67 7.52
C GLU A 118 3.09 -1.83 8.48
N ALA A 119 2.06 -2.48 9.03
CA ALA A 119 2.21 -3.65 9.87
C ALA A 119 2.87 -4.81 9.12
N PHE A 120 2.45 -5.11 7.89
CA PHE A 120 3.10 -6.15 7.08
C PHE A 120 4.55 -5.81 6.71
N LYS A 121 4.87 -4.53 6.46
CA LYS A 121 6.27 -4.09 6.24
C LYS A 121 7.13 -4.30 7.48
N ALA A 122 6.59 -3.98 8.66
CA ALA A 122 7.26 -4.24 9.93
C ALA A 122 7.46 -5.74 10.16
N GLN A 123 6.45 -6.56 9.87
CA GLN A 123 6.54 -8.02 9.95
C GLN A 123 7.61 -8.58 9.00
N ALA A 124 7.66 -8.11 7.75
CA ALA A 124 8.69 -8.51 6.79
C ALA A 124 10.11 -8.16 7.27
N SER A 125 10.28 -6.97 7.86
CA SER A 125 11.56 -6.54 8.44
C SER A 125 11.98 -7.43 9.62
N LEU A 126 11.02 -7.80 10.47
CA LEU A 126 11.24 -8.72 11.59
C LEU A 126 11.67 -10.12 11.10
N LEU A 127 11.00 -10.65 10.09
CA LEU A 127 11.32 -11.95 9.48
C LEU A 127 12.74 -11.96 8.88
N GLN A 128 13.11 -10.90 8.17
CA GLN A 128 14.47 -10.74 7.63
C GLN A 128 15.53 -10.73 8.72
N SER A 129 15.27 -10.04 9.83
CA SER A 129 16.16 -10.02 11.00
C SER A 129 16.28 -11.40 11.65
N LYS A 130 15.16 -12.11 11.84
CA LYS A 130 15.16 -13.49 12.36
C LYS A 130 15.96 -14.44 11.45
N GLY A 131 15.76 -14.37 10.14
CA GLY A 131 16.52 -15.17 9.17
C GLY A 131 18.01 -14.82 9.13
N ALA A 132 18.38 -13.55 9.31
CA ALA A 132 19.77 -13.15 9.46
C ALA A 132 20.42 -13.74 10.72
N ASN A 133 19.72 -13.69 11.87
CA ASN A 133 20.19 -14.26 13.12
C ASN A 133 20.33 -15.79 13.05
N ALA A 134 19.38 -16.48 12.43
CA ALA A 134 19.46 -17.93 12.22
C ALA A 134 20.69 -18.32 11.39
N ARG A 135 20.98 -17.58 10.31
CA ARG A 135 22.19 -17.77 9.51
C ARG A 135 23.47 -17.49 10.29
N ALA A 136 23.48 -16.44 11.10
CA ALA A 136 24.64 -16.13 11.95
C ALA A 136 24.89 -17.22 12.99
N ALA A 137 23.85 -17.76 13.63
CA ALA A 137 23.96 -18.86 14.57
C ALA A 137 24.55 -20.13 13.93
N LEU A 138 24.06 -20.50 12.74
CA LEU A 138 24.59 -21.65 11.99
C LEU A 138 26.06 -21.49 11.60
N GLN A 139 26.50 -20.27 11.30
CA GLN A 139 27.91 -19.97 11.05
C GLN A 139 28.77 -20.13 12.31
N VAL A 140 28.26 -19.73 13.48
CA VAL A 140 28.96 -19.85 14.78
C VAL A 140 29.06 -21.31 15.22
N GLU A 141 28.04 -22.13 14.96
CA GLU A 141 28.03 -23.57 15.29
C GLU A 141 28.88 -24.42 14.31
N GLY A 142 29.52 -23.81 13.32
CA GLY A 142 30.39 -24.52 12.36
C GLY A 142 29.63 -25.39 11.35
N LEU A 143 28.31 -25.41 11.40
CA LEU A 143 27.40 -26.06 10.47
C LEU A 143 27.22 -25.21 9.21
N SER A 144 28.34 -24.90 8.54
CA SER A 144 28.28 -24.36 7.18
C SER A 144 28.33 -25.51 6.20
N THR A 145 27.21 -25.80 5.53
CA THR A 145 27.26 -26.46 4.23
C THR A 145 28.17 -25.60 3.37
N LYS A 146 29.27 -26.17 2.85
CA LYS A 146 30.10 -25.47 1.86
C LYS A 146 29.18 -25.11 0.70
N LEU A 147 28.84 -23.83 0.59
CA LEU A 147 28.40 -23.26 -0.68
C LEU A 147 29.56 -23.51 -1.63
N ASP A 148 29.36 -24.42 -2.59
CA ASP A 148 30.28 -24.57 -3.70
C ASP A 148 30.60 -23.17 -4.24
N ALA A 149 31.91 -22.91 -4.36
CA ALA A 149 32.46 -21.63 -4.73
C ALA A 149 31.81 -21.11 -6.02
N GLY A 150 30.99 -20.07 -5.90
CA GLY A 150 30.26 -19.51 -7.02
C GLY A 150 29.59 -18.18 -6.71
N GLY A 151 30.37 -17.20 -6.23
CA GLY A 151 29.91 -15.81 -6.16
C GLY A 151 30.03 -15.18 -4.77
N GLY A 152 31.25 -14.85 -4.36
CA GLY A 152 31.45 -13.81 -3.36
C GLY A 152 30.96 -12.45 -3.90
N PRO A 153 30.68 -11.46 -3.04
CA PRO A 153 30.28 -10.13 -3.49
C PRO A 153 31.38 -9.55 -4.37
N ALA A 154 31.07 -9.31 -5.64
CA ALA A 154 31.99 -8.71 -6.60
C ALA A 154 32.58 -7.43 -5.99
N THR A 155 33.90 -7.34 -5.96
CA THR A 155 34.55 -6.10 -5.53
C THR A 155 34.14 -4.96 -6.46
N ARG A 156 34.21 -3.71 -5.98
CA ARG A 156 33.75 -2.53 -6.71
C ARG A 156 34.39 -2.40 -8.11
N GLU A 157 35.56 -2.99 -8.29
CA GLU A 157 36.29 -3.08 -9.57
C GLU A 157 35.71 -4.14 -10.53
N GLU A 158 35.30 -5.30 -10.03
CA GLU A 158 34.63 -6.33 -10.83
C GLU A 158 33.23 -5.90 -11.31
N GLY A 159 32.51 -5.15 -10.46
CA GLY A 159 31.24 -4.53 -10.83
C GLY A 159 31.41 -3.52 -11.98
N ALA A 160 32.48 -2.71 -11.96
CA ALA A 160 32.77 -1.76 -13.02
C ALA A 160 33.10 -2.47 -14.35
N ALA A 161 33.94 -3.51 -14.30
CA ALA A 161 34.33 -4.29 -15.48
C ALA A 161 33.13 -5.03 -16.12
N ASN A 162 32.20 -5.56 -15.31
CA ASN A 162 30.99 -6.20 -15.82
C ASN A 162 29.99 -5.18 -16.40
N THR A 163 29.89 -3.99 -15.81
CA THR A 163 29.04 -2.92 -16.34
C THR A 163 29.55 -2.42 -17.69
N GLU A 164 30.87 -2.36 -17.87
CA GLU A 164 31.50 -1.93 -19.12
C GLU A 164 31.36 -3.00 -20.23
N LYS A 165 31.52 -4.29 -19.88
CA LYS A 165 31.22 -5.40 -20.81
C LYS A 165 29.75 -5.41 -21.25
N ALA A 166 28.82 -5.18 -20.32
CA ALA A 166 27.39 -5.10 -20.63
C ALA A 166 27.07 -3.90 -21.54
N ARG A 167 27.66 -2.73 -21.28
CA ARG A 167 27.51 -1.54 -22.15
C ARG A 167 28.11 -1.75 -23.54
N ALA A 168 29.25 -2.42 -23.63
CA ALA A 168 29.88 -2.76 -24.91
C ALA A 168 29.04 -3.75 -25.73
N ALA A 169 28.42 -4.74 -25.08
CA ALA A 169 27.50 -5.67 -25.72
C ALA A 169 26.27 -4.95 -26.28
N THR A 170 25.63 -4.09 -25.49
CA THR A 170 24.46 -3.30 -25.93
C THR A 170 24.78 -2.37 -27.09
N ARG A 171 25.99 -1.78 -27.11
CA ARG A 171 26.45 -0.90 -28.20
C ARG A 171 26.64 -1.67 -29.51
N ARG A 172 27.19 -2.88 -29.47
CA ARG A 172 27.34 -3.76 -30.64
C ARG A 172 25.99 -4.21 -31.19
N THR A 173 25.04 -4.52 -30.32
CA THR A 173 23.68 -4.91 -30.74
C THR A 173 22.95 -3.75 -31.42
N ARG A 174 23.16 -2.51 -30.96
CA ARG A 174 22.55 -1.30 -31.53
C ARG A 174 23.15 -0.93 -32.89
N GLN A 175 24.46 -1.08 -33.08
CA GLN A 175 25.12 -0.89 -34.39
C GLN A 175 24.63 -1.91 -35.43
N ARG A 176 24.51 -3.19 -35.05
CA ARG A 176 23.96 -4.24 -35.94
C ARG A 176 22.50 -4.02 -36.34
N ALA A 177 21.75 -3.22 -35.60
CA ALA A 177 20.36 -2.87 -35.91
C ALA A 177 20.24 -1.61 -36.79
N GLN A 178 21.31 -0.82 -36.94
CA GLN A 178 21.36 0.34 -37.83
C GLN A 178 21.96 0.02 -39.22
N ASP A 179 22.71 -1.07 -39.33
CA ASP A 179 23.29 -1.57 -40.59
C ASP A 179 22.36 -2.56 -41.34
N LYS A 180 21.07 -2.63 -40.97
CA LYS A 180 20.01 -3.38 -41.65
C LYS A 180 18.93 -2.42 -42.15
#